data_AF-A0A3S4IYT9-F1
#
_entry.id   AF-A0A3S4IYT9-F1
#
_cell.length_a   1.000
_cell.length_b   1.000
_cell.length_c   1.000
_cell.angle_alpha   90.00
_cell.angle_beta   90.00
_cell.angle_gamma   90.00
#
_symmetry.space_group_name_H-M   'P 1'
#
loop_
_entity.id
_entity.type
_entity.pdbx_description
1 polymer ?
#
loop_
_entity_poly.entity_id
_entity_poly.type
_entity_poly.pdbx_seq_one_letter_code
_entity_poly.pdbx_strand_id
1 'polypeptide(L)' 'MALKLIAAKGKVQVQAQSDAMELTADKELTITSAKGKVQIAASQEVLLTSGGGYIRIAGGNIEIHCPAK' A
#
# COMPACT_ATOMS: atom_id res chain seq x y z
N MET A 1 -22.08 -9.51 -1.22
CA MET A 1 -21.78 -9.27 -2.65
C MET A 1 -20.27 -9.06 -2.77
N ALA A 2 -19.63 -9.60 -3.81
CA ALA A 2 -18.17 -9.51 -3.99
C ALA A 2 -17.86 -8.74 -5.28
N LEU A 3 -16.87 -7.85 -5.22
CA LEU A 3 -16.38 -7.11 -6.38
C LEU A 3 -15.15 -7.83 -6.95
N LYS A 4 -15.12 -8.04 -8.27
CA LYS A 4 -13.97 -8.63 -8.98
C LYS A 4 -13.62 -7.78 -10.19
N LEU A 5 -12.44 -7.13 -10.14
CA LEU A 5 -11.90 -6.31 -11.22
C LEU A 5 -10.83 -7.11 -11.97
N ILE A 6 -11.11 -7.53 -13.20
CA ILE A 6 -10.16 -8.32 -14.03
C ILE A 6 -10.01 -7.65 -15.39
N ALA A 7 -8.76 -7.40 -15.80
CA ALA A 7 -8.43 -7.04 -17.18
C ALA A 7 -7.60 -8.16 -17.82
N ALA A 8 -8.09 -8.73 -18.92
CA ALA A 8 -7.40 -9.82 -19.63
C ALA A 8 -6.16 -9.33 -20.40
N LYS A 9 -6.16 -8.06 -20.83
CA LYS A 9 -5.06 -7.40 -21.53
C LYS A 9 -5.17 -5.89 -21.29
N GLY A 10 -4.02 -5.21 -21.21
CA GLY A 10 -3.95 -3.76 -21.02
C GLY A 10 -3.72 -3.36 -19.55
N LYS A 11 -3.59 -2.04 -19.32
CA LYS A 11 -3.29 -1.47 -18.01
C LYS A 11 -4.58 -1.15 -17.26
N VAL A 12 -4.69 -1.60 -16.01
CA VAL A 12 -5.71 -1.13 -15.07
C VAL A 12 -5.13 0.07 -14.31
N GLN A 13 -5.92 1.15 -14.22
CA GLN A 13 -5.56 2.34 -13.45
C GLN A 13 -6.74 2.71 -12.56
N VAL A 14 -6.49 2.82 -11.26
CA VAL A 14 -7.44 3.33 -10.27
C VAL A 14 -6.81 4.59 -9.69
N GLN A 15 -7.51 5.72 -9.74
CA GLN A 15 -6.99 7.02 -9.30
C GLN A 15 -8.10 7.84 -8.64
N ALA A 16 -7.77 8.50 -7.53
CA ALA A 16 -8.59 9.55 -6.93
C ALA A 16 -7.80 10.86 -7.08
N GLN A 17 -8.15 11.68 -8.08
CA GLN A 17 -7.34 12.85 -8.48
C GLN A 17 -7.55 14.07 -7.57
N SER A 18 -8.65 14.11 -6.83
CA SER A 18 -9.06 15.24 -6.01
C SER A 18 -9.56 14.81 -4.63
N ASP A 19 -9.41 13.53 -4.28
CA ASP A 19 -9.91 12.97 -3.02
C ASP A 19 -9.04 11.79 -2.57
N ALA A 20 -9.32 11.26 -1.38
CA ALA A 20 -8.63 10.13 -0.79
C ALA A 20 -8.98 8.80 -1.48
N MET A 21 -8.03 7.86 -1.40
CA MET A 21 -8.24 6.46 -1.76
C MET A 21 -7.99 5.59 -0.53
N GLU A 22 -9.00 4.83 -0.11
CA GLU A 22 -8.92 3.92 1.03
C GLU A 22 -9.14 2.47 0.57
N LEU A 23 -8.27 1.57 1.03
CA LEU A 23 -8.38 0.13 0.81
C LEU A 23 -8.34 -0.56 2.17
N THR A 24 -9.48 -1.09 2.60
CA THR A 24 -9.62 -1.77 3.90
C THR A 24 -10.21 -3.16 3.70
N ALA A 25 -9.67 -4.15 4.42
CA ALA A 25 -10.15 -5.52 4.41
C ALA A 25 -10.34 -6.01 5.85
N ASP A 26 -11.43 -6.73 6.12
CA ASP A 26 -11.69 -7.37 7.42
C ASP A 26 -10.71 -8.53 7.71
N LYS A 27 -10.16 -9.13 6.66
CA LYS A 27 -9.21 -10.24 6.74
C LYS A 27 -7.87 -9.83 6.15
N GLU A 28 -7.48 -10.45 5.04
CA GLU A 28 -6.18 -10.25 4.40
C GLU A 28 -6.27 -9.24 3.26
N LEU A 29 -5.25 -8.38 3.15
CA LEU A 29 -4.99 -7.54 1.99
C LEU A 29 -3.66 -7.99 1.35
N THR A 30 -3.73 -8.54 0.13
CA THR A 30 -2.55 -9.02 -0.60
C THR A 30 -2.31 -8.15 -1.85
N ILE A 31 -1.11 -7.59 -1.98
CA ILE A 31 -0.67 -6.84 -3.17
C ILE A 31 0.52 -7.59 -3.79
N THR A 32 0.33 -8.15 -4.99
CA THR A 32 1.33 -9.01 -5.64
C THR A 32 1.58 -8.59 -7.08
N SER A 33 2.84 -8.61 -7.49
CA SER A 33 3.26 -8.49 -8.90
C SER A 33 3.90 -9.80 -9.35
N ALA A 34 3.29 -10.50 -10.30
CA ALA A 34 3.71 -11.86 -10.68
C ALA A 34 5.03 -11.92 -11.48
N LYS A 35 5.39 -10.84 -12.19
CA LYS A 35 6.57 -10.80 -13.08
C LYS A 35 7.38 -9.51 -12.98
N GLY A 36 6.89 -8.53 -12.22
CA GLY A 36 7.45 -7.19 -12.19
C GLY A 36 7.78 -6.75 -10.77
N LYS A 37 7.64 -5.45 -10.52
CA LYS A 37 7.84 -4.82 -9.21
C LYS A 37 6.54 -4.22 -8.68
N VAL A 38 6.46 -4.10 -7.36
CA VAL A 38 5.48 -3.24 -6.68
C VAL A 38 6.21 -1.94 -6.34
N GLN A 39 5.64 -0.80 -6.71
CA GLN A 39 6.19 0.52 -6.42
C GLN A 39 5.17 1.33 -5.63
N ILE A 40 5.56 1.74 -4.42
CA ILE A 40 4.79 2.62 -3.55
C ILE A 40 5.59 3.92 -3.47
N ALA A 41 4.95 5.04 -3.80
CA ALA A 41 5.57 6.35 -3.77
C ALA A 41 4.57 7.34 -3.16
N ALA A 42 5.03 8.12 -2.20
CA ALA A 42 4.28 9.21 -1.60
C ALA A 42 5.18 10.44 -1.54
N SER A 43 4.60 11.63 -1.67
CA SER A 43 5.33 12.89 -1.58
C SER A 43 5.63 13.30 -0.14
N GLN A 44 4.75 12.93 0.79
CA GLN A 44 4.87 13.31 2.21
C GLN A 44 5.46 12.17 3.04
N GLU A 45 4.77 11.02 3.06
CA GLU A 45 5.10 9.92 3.96
C GLU A 45 4.60 8.58 3.43
N VAL A 46 5.37 7.51 3.68
CA VAL A 46 4.91 6.13 3.62
C VAL A 46 5.06 5.51 5.00
N LEU A 47 3.94 5.09 5.61
CA LEU A 47 3.91 4.45 6.93
C LEU A 47 3.38 3.02 6.80
N LEU A 48 4.14 2.05 7.29
CA LEU A 48 3.80 0.63 7.34
C LEU A 48 3.81 0.18 8.80
N THR A 49 2.66 -0.11 9.38
CA THR A 49 2.53 -0.47 10.80
C THR A 49 2.09 -1.91 10.99
N SER A 50 2.64 -2.60 12.00
CA SER A 50 2.22 -3.95 12.39
C SER A 50 2.53 -4.21 13.86
N GLY A 51 1.52 -4.61 14.65
CA GLY A 51 1.73 -5.09 16.03
C GLY A 51 2.44 -4.10 16.95
N GLY A 52 2.26 -2.79 16.74
CA GLY A 52 2.95 -1.73 17.49
C GLY A 52 4.31 -1.31 16.89
N GLY A 53 4.88 -2.09 15.98
CA GLY A 53 6.01 -1.67 15.16
C GLY A 53 5.57 -0.88 13.93
N TYR A 54 6.49 -0.06 13.39
CA TYR A 54 6.29 0.62 12.13
C TYR A 54 7.58 0.83 11.35
N ILE A 55 7.44 0.97 10.03
CA ILE A 55 8.44 1.47 9.10
C ILE A 55 7.85 2.75 8.51
N ARG A 56 8.53 3.87 8.70
CA ARG A 56 8.11 5.18 8.22
C ARG A 56 9.18 5.75 7.31
N ILE A 57 8.77 6.23 6.14
CA ILE A 57 9.64 6.90 5.18
C ILE A 57 9.09 8.32 5.03
N ALA A 58 9.82 9.30 5.54
CA ALA A 58 9.39 10.70 5.53
C ALA A 58 10.61 11.64 5.48
N GLY A 59 10.52 12.73 4.72
CA GLY A 59 11.56 13.77 4.70
C GLY A 59 12.96 13.29 4.28
N GLY A 60 13.06 12.17 3.54
CA GLY A 60 14.32 11.55 3.14
C GLY A 60 14.92 10.57 4.15
N ASN A 61 14.29 10.42 5.32
CA ASN A 61 14.70 9.46 6.35
C ASN A 61 13.84 8.20 6.33
N ILE A 62 14.44 7.10 6.78
CA ILE A 62 13.75 5.84 7.03
C ILE A 62 13.82 5.57 8.54
N GLU A 63 12.67 5.57 9.19
CA GLU A 63 12.51 5.24 10.60
C GLU A 63 11.94 3.82 10.71
N ILE A 64 12.61 2.99 11.49
CA ILE A 64 12.13 1.64 11.81
C ILE A 64 11.99 1.59 13.32
N HIS A 65 10.75 1.46 13.78
CA HIS A 65 10.44 1.31 15.18
C HIS A 65 9.84 -0.07 15.39
N CYS A 66 10.46 -0.87 16.23
CA CYS A 66 9.91 -2.15 16.65
C CYS A 66 9.96 -2.18 18.17
N PRO A 67 8.82 -2.04 18.88
CA PRO A 67 8.80 -2.05 20.34
C PRO A 67 8.99 -3.47 20.92
N ALA A 68 9.20 -4.49 20.10
CA ALA A 68 9.35 -5.87 20.54
C ALA A 68 10.65 -6.07 21.36
N LYS A 69 10.47 -6.09 22.68
CA LYS A 69 11.12 -6.99 23.63
C LYS A 69 10.20 -8.18 23.86
#